data_AF-A0A1W9QLN1-F1
#
_entry.id   AF-A0A1W9QLN1-F1
#
_cell.length_a   1.000
_cell.length_b   1.000
_cell.length_c   1.000
_cell.angle_alpha   90.00
_cell.angle_beta   90.00
_cell.angle_gamma   90.00
#
_symmetry.space_group_name_H-M   'P 1'
#
loop_
_entity.id
_entity.type
_entity.pdbx_description
1 polymer ?
#
loop_
_entity_poly.entity_id
_entity_poly.type
_entity_poly.pdbx_seq_one_letter_code
_entity_poly.pdbx_strand_id
1 'polypeptide(L)'
;MEEFNLRNYLDKYKNTRVDFFRFPGNYGDSLIWHGTKILLSSFNISEHYVNISSPKYNDALFIDGGGNFVDYYSDVRNFLIKKPALYEKIIILPHTIFGEKQIKILNGISSNLTVFCREKISAKFLENRLAHGKVYLWHDCAFYNKFSSVPLGEGTLNAFRLDKESKLHTLPKSNNDLSCDGYATKSLNKLINILRKYEQINTDRLHIAIGAALLGKQVRLFSNSYYKNKAVFDYSLKKFPNVHFVENLDSQ
;
A
#
# COMPACT_ATOMS: atom_id res chain seq x y z
N MET A 1 13.21 13.75 -7.43
CA MET A 1 11.89 13.19 -7.10
C MET A 1 10.82 13.76 -7.98
N GLU A 2 10.48 13.00 -9.02
CA GLU A 2 9.39 13.33 -9.93
C GLU A 2 8.07 12.77 -9.37
N GLU A 3 7.11 13.66 -9.09
CA GLU A 3 5.74 13.26 -8.77
C GLU A 3 4.97 13.07 -10.07
N PHE A 4 4.34 11.91 -10.25
CA PHE A 4 3.57 11.64 -11.47
C PHE A 4 2.25 10.96 -11.13
N ASN A 5 1.16 11.56 -11.62
CA ASN A 5 -0.18 11.04 -11.37
C ASN A 5 -0.34 9.66 -12.00
N LEU A 6 -0.55 8.64 -11.16
CA LEU A 6 -0.69 7.25 -11.63
C LEU A 6 -1.85 7.09 -12.63
N ARG A 7 -2.94 7.85 -12.51
CA ARG A 7 -4.02 7.84 -13.52
C ARG A 7 -3.51 8.28 -14.89
N ASN A 8 -2.71 9.36 -14.94
CA ASN A 8 -2.13 9.86 -16.19
C ASN A 8 -1.12 8.86 -16.76
N TYR A 9 -0.32 8.22 -15.91
CA TYR A 9 0.60 7.17 -16.35
C TYR A 9 -0.13 5.96 -16.95
N LEU A 10 -1.27 5.58 -16.38
CA LEU A 10 -2.03 4.40 -16.78
C LEU A 10 -2.84 4.59 -18.06
N ASP A 11 -3.02 5.81 -18.55
CA ASP A 11 -3.78 6.09 -19.78
C ASP A 11 -3.19 5.35 -21.00
N LYS A 12 -1.87 5.18 -21.05
CA LYS A 12 -1.19 4.40 -22.11
C LYS A 12 -1.48 2.88 -22.08
N TYR A 13 -2.13 2.39 -21.03
CA TYR A 13 -2.60 1.00 -20.90
C TYR A 13 -4.12 0.90 -21.02
N LYS A 14 -4.83 1.98 -21.37
CA LYS A 14 -6.29 1.96 -21.51
C LYS A 14 -6.74 0.91 -22.52
N ASN A 15 -7.76 0.12 -22.18
CA ASN A 15 -8.29 -0.99 -22.99
C ASN A 15 -7.29 -2.11 -23.28
N THR A 16 -6.24 -2.30 -22.47
CA THR A 16 -5.28 -3.39 -22.66
C THR A 16 -5.46 -4.52 -21.65
N ARG A 17 -4.73 -5.62 -21.87
CA ARG A 17 -4.56 -6.70 -20.89
C ARG A 17 -3.14 -6.68 -20.32
N VAL A 18 -3.00 -6.99 -19.04
CA VAL A 18 -1.71 -7.05 -18.35
C VAL A 18 -1.61 -8.30 -17.50
N ASP A 19 -0.41 -8.84 -17.33
CA ASP A 19 -0.17 -9.81 -16.26
C ASP A 19 -0.13 -9.05 -14.93
N PHE A 20 -0.76 -9.60 -13.90
CA PHE A 20 -0.89 -8.93 -12.60
C PHE A 20 -0.43 -9.86 -11.49
N PHE A 21 0.61 -9.44 -10.76
CA PHE A 21 1.12 -10.18 -9.61
C PHE A 21 0.59 -9.57 -8.31
N ARG A 22 -0.16 -10.38 -7.56
CA ARG A 22 -0.61 -10.10 -6.20
C ARG A 22 -0.02 -11.12 -5.24
N PHE A 23 0.57 -10.61 -4.15
CA PHE A 23 1.14 -11.40 -3.06
C PHE A 23 0.16 -11.52 -1.88
N PRO A 24 0.36 -12.51 -0.98
CA PRO A 24 -0.39 -12.61 0.27
C PRO A 24 -0.20 -11.38 1.16
N GLY A 25 -1.17 -11.14 2.04
CA GLY A 25 -1.14 -10.02 2.97
C GLY A 25 -2.34 -10.06 3.91
N ASN A 26 -2.44 -9.08 4.79
CA ASN A 26 -3.46 -9.00 5.83
C ASN A 26 -4.72 -8.28 5.32
N TYR A 27 -5.72 -8.09 6.18
CA TYR A 27 -6.98 -7.46 5.77
C TYR A 27 -6.78 -5.98 5.37
N GLY A 28 -5.84 -5.27 5.99
CA GLY A 28 -5.49 -3.90 5.58
C GLY A 28 -4.99 -3.83 4.13
N ASP A 29 -4.27 -4.85 3.66
CA ASP A 29 -3.82 -4.92 2.26
C ASP A 29 -4.99 -5.07 1.27
N SER A 30 -6.16 -5.53 1.72
CA SER A 30 -7.37 -5.51 0.89
C SER A 30 -7.76 -4.11 0.45
N LEU A 31 -7.52 -3.10 1.28
CA LEU A 31 -7.84 -1.72 0.92
C LEU A 31 -7.03 -1.27 -0.31
N ILE A 32 -5.75 -1.67 -0.37
CA ILE A 32 -4.90 -1.43 -1.56
C ILE A 32 -5.50 -2.17 -2.75
N TRP A 33 -5.76 -3.47 -2.61
CA TRP A 33 -6.24 -4.30 -3.73
C TRP A 33 -7.54 -3.77 -4.32
N HIS A 34 -8.56 -3.48 -3.49
CA HIS A 34 -9.82 -2.89 -3.97
C HIS A 34 -9.59 -1.55 -4.66
N GLY A 35 -8.71 -0.70 -4.12
CA GLY A 35 -8.34 0.56 -4.73
C GLY A 35 -7.65 0.38 -6.10
N THR A 36 -6.72 -0.58 -6.21
CA THR A 36 -6.08 -0.97 -7.47
C THR A 36 -7.12 -1.46 -8.47
N LYS A 37 -8.06 -2.33 -8.07
CA LYS A 37 -9.13 -2.85 -8.95
C LYS A 37 -10.05 -1.74 -9.46
N ILE A 38 -10.45 -0.79 -8.61
CA ILE A 38 -11.23 0.39 -9.01
C ILE A 38 -10.45 1.21 -10.04
N LEU A 39 -9.16 1.45 -9.78
CA LEU A 39 -8.30 2.22 -10.67
C LEU A 39 -8.18 1.55 -12.05
N LEU A 40 -7.76 0.28 -12.11
CA LEU A 40 -7.54 -0.45 -13.36
C LEU A 40 -8.84 -0.60 -14.15
N SER A 41 -9.96 -0.90 -13.48
CA SER A 41 -11.28 -0.97 -14.12
C SER A 41 -11.70 0.36 -14.76
N SER A 42 -11.35 1.51 -14.15
CA SER A 42 -11.67 2.82 -14.73
C SER A 42 -10.95 3.13 -16.05
N PHE A 43 -9.92 2.35 -16.39
CA PHE A 43 -9.22 2.40 -17.68
C PHE A 43 -9.50 1.18 -18.57
N ASN A 44 -10.43 0.30 -18.17
CA ASN A 44 -10.70 -0.96 -18.85
C ASN A 44 -9.41 -1.81 -19.03
N ILE A 45 -8.52 -1.78 -18.04
CA ILE A 45 -7.33 -2.64 -18.00
C ILE A 45 -7.76 -3.99 -17.43
N SER A 46 -7.71 -5.05 -18.23
CA SER A 46 -8.01 -6.40 -17.75
C SER A 46 -6.75 -7.06 -17.18
N GLU A 47 -6.87 -7.63 -15.99
CA GLU A 47 -5.74 -8.25 -15.31
C GLU A 47 -5.77 -9.78 -15.45
N HIS A 48 -4.68 -10.34 -15.93
CA HIS A 48 -4.42 -11.77 -15.91
C HIS A 48 -3.55 -12.11 -14.69
N TYR A 49 -4.12 -12.71 -13.66
CA TYR A 49 -3.37 -13.02 -12.44
C TYR A 49 -2.28 -14.06 -12.70
N VAL A 50 -1.06 -13.74 -12.29
CA VAL A 50 0.10 -14.63 -12.40
C VAL A 50 0.73 -14.88 -11.04
N ASN A 51 1.35 -16.04 -10.88
CA ASN A 51 2.24 -16.37 -9.78
C ASN A 51 3.61 -16.81 -10.33
N ILE A 52 4.48 -17.31 -9.46
CA ILE A 52 5.84 -17.74 -9.83
C ILE A 52 5.84 -18.85 -10.90
N SER A 53 4.88 -19.78 -10.86
CA SER A 53 4.82 -20.94 -11.77
C SER A 53 3.97 -20.71 -13.02
N SER A 54 3.16 -19.64 -13.08
CA SER A 54 2.37 -19.34 -14.28
C SER A 54 3.27 -19.11 -15.51
N PRO A 55 2.82 -19.33 -16.75
CA PRO A 55 3.50 -18.78 -17.93
C PRO A 55 3.29 -17.24 -18.02
N LYS A 56 3.93 -16.60 -19.00
CA LYS A 56 3.63 -15.22 -19.40
C LYS A 56 2.41 -15.23 -20.34
N TYR A 57 1.46 -14.32 -20.11
CA TYR A 57 0.31 -14.16 -21.02
C TYR A 57 0.29 -12.80 -21.72
N ASN A 58 0.90 -11.78 -21.13
CA ASN A 58 0.96 -10.43 -21.67
C ASN A 58 2.37 -9.82 -21.48
N ASP A 59 2.74 -8.84 -22.30
CA ASP A 59 4.10 -8.25 -22.26
C ASP A 59 4.33 -7.26 -21.11
N ALA A 60 3.26 -6.69 -20.58
CA ALA A 60 3.30 -5.79 -19.43
C ALA A 60 2.92 -6.56 -18.16
N LEU A 61 3.78 -6.47 -17.14
CA LEU A 61 3.54 -6.96 -15.80
C LEU A 61 3.28 -5.80 -14.85
N PHE A 62 2.16 -5.86 -14.13
CA PHE A 62 1.87 -4.99 -13.01
C PHE A 62 2.06 -5.77 -11.70
N ILE A 63 2.85 -5.21 -10.78
CA ILE A 63 2.98 -5.71 -9.41
C ILE A 63 2.15 -4.80 -8.53
N ASP A 64 1.24 -5.39 -7.74
CA ASP A 64 0.33 -4.62 -6.89
C ASP A 64 1.08 -3.76 -5.85
N GLY A 65 0.42 -2.69 -5.41
CA GLY A 65 0.94 -1.80 -4.37
C GLY A 65 1.05 -2.49 -3.02
N GLY A 66 1.89 -1.95 -2.14
CA GLY A 66 2.11 -2.55 -0.83
C GLY A 66 3.28 -1.98 -0.03
N GLY A 67 3.59 -2.66 1.06
CA GLY A 67 4.77 -2.36 1.88
C GLY A 67 5.63 -3.58 2.17
N ASN A 68 5.57 -4.60 1.31
CA ASN A 68 6.28 -5.87 1.48
C ASN A 68 7.54 -5.96 0.60
N PHE A 69 7.91 -4.93 -0.16
CA PHE A 69 9.19 -4.93 -0.86
C PHE A 69 10.31 -4.31 -0.02
N VAL A 70 10.51 -4.88 1.18
CA VAL A 70 11.54 -4.53 2.15
C VAL A 70 12.25 -5.80 2.64
N ASP A 71 13.32 -5.69 3.43
CA ASP A 71 14.14 -6.85 3.84
C ASP A 71 13.40 -7.91 4.66
N TYR A 72 12.31 -7.53 5.35
CA TYR A 72 11.52 -8.43 6.18
C TYR A 72 10.67 -9.45 5.41
N TYR A 73 10.42 -9.22 4.13
CA TYR A 73 9.54 -10.04 3.30
C TYR A 73 10.27 -10.48 2.04
N SER A 74 9.70 -11.48 1.35
CA SER A 74 10.35 -12.08 0.19
C SER A 74 9.48 -12.22 -1.05
N ASP A 75 8.16 -11.99 -0.98
CA ASP A 75 7.23 -12.32 -2.07
C ASP A 75 7.56 -11.61 -3.38
N VAL A 76 7.62 -10.28 -3.35
CA VAL A 76 7.95 -9.45 -4.53
C VAL A 76 9.37 -9.75 -5.02
N ARG A 77 10.31 -9.92 -4.09
CA ARG A 77 11.71 -10.26 -4.40
C ARG A 77 11.80 -11.59 -5.13
N ASN A 78 11.17 -12.64 -4.60
CA ASN A 78 11.22 -13.99 -5.15
C ASN A 78 10.54 -14.05 -6.53
N PHE A 79 9.45 -13.31 -6.71
CA PHE A 79 8.79 -13.18 -8.00
C PHE A 79 9.70 -12.51 -9.04
N LEU A 80 10.29 -11.36 -8.68
CA LEU A 80 11.20 -10.60 -9.54
C LEU A 80 12.56 -11.27 -9.75
N ILE A 81 12.94 -12.29 -8.98
CA ILE A 81 14.12 -13.13 -9.29
C ILE A 81 13.80 -14.12 -10.39
N LYS A 82 12.60 -14.71 -10.37
CA LYS A 82 12.27 -15.86 -11.24
C LYS A 82 11.68 -15.47 -12.59
N LYS A 83 11.04 -14.30 -12.71
CA LYS A 83 10.28 -13.92 -13.90
C LYS A 83 10.65 -12.65 -14.68
N PRO A 84 11.61 -11.80 -14.27
CA PRO A 84 11.71 -10.45 -14.83
C PRO A 84 12.02 -10.49 -16.34
N ALA A 85 12.84 -11.44 -16.79
CA ALA A 85 13.25 -11.59 -18.19
C ALA A 85 12.11 -11.93 -19.17
N LEU A 86 10.91 -12.27 -18.68
CA LEU A 86 9.79 -12.61 -19.54
C LEU A 86 9.06 -11.37 -20.08
N TYR A 87 9.10 -10.26 -19.34
CA TYR A 87 8.27 -9.09 -19.59
C TYR A 87 9.06 -7.98 -20.29
N GLU A 88 8.43 -7.28 -21.22
CA GLU A 88 9.01 -6.07 -21.83
C GLU A 88 8.94 -4.89 -20.88
N LYS A 89 7.86 -4.81 -20.09
CA LYS A 89 7.53 -3.70 -19.20
C LYS A 89 7.14 -4.25 -17.84
N ILE A 90 7.79 -3.74 -16.80
CA ILE A 90 7.46 -4.07 -15.40
C ILE A 90 7.08 -2.77 -14.67
N ILE A 91 5.87 -2.75 -14.13
CA ILE A 91 5.32 -1.61 -13.40
C ILE A 91 5.07 -2.06 -11.98
N ILE A 92 5.81 -1.49 -11.03
CA ILE A 92 5.54 -1.64 -9.60
C ILE A 92 4.61 -0.50 -9.21
N LEU A 93 3.36 -0.82 -8.88
CA LEU A 93 2.37 0.15 -8.38
C LEU A 93 2.79 0.69 -6.99
N PRO A 94 2.23 1.83 -6.52
CA PRO A 94 2.68 2.54 -5.33
C PRO A 94 3.09 1.64 -4.16
N HIS A 95 4.40 1.62 -3.85
CA HIS A 95 5.00 0.68 -2.92
C HIS A 95 5.94 1.38 -1.93
N THR A 96 6.12 0.81 -0.73
CA THR A 96 7.23 1.14 0.19
C THR A 96 8.39 0.18 -0.04
N ILE A 97 9.56 0.71 -0.41
CA ILE A 97 10.73 -0.05 -0.84
C ILE A 97 11.96 0.38 -0.03
N PHE A 98 12.68 -0.60 0.51
CA PHE A 98 13.91 -0.37 1.27
C PHE A 98 14.78 -1.63 1.32
N GLY A 99 16.11 -1.44 1.36
CA GLY A 99 17.09 -2.51 1.55
C GLY A 99 17.94 -2.79 0.29
N GLU A 100 19.18 -3.24 0.51
CA GLU A 100 20.15 -3.49 -0.58
C GLU A 100 19.74 -4.66 -1.48
N LYS A 101 19.03 -5.65 -0.93
CA LYS A 101 18.56 -6.80 -1.71
C LYS A 101 17.58 -6.36 -2.81
N GLN A 102 16.78 -5.35 -2.52
CA GLN A 102 15.75 -4.80 -3.40
C GLN A 102 16.41 -4.02 -4.54
N ILE A 103 17.42 -3.22 -4.22
CA ILE A 103 18.26 -2.54 -5.23
C ILE A 103 18.93 -3.54 -6.16
N LYS A 104 19.57 -4.58 -5.60
CA LYS A 104 20.23 -5.62 -6.41
C LYS A 104 19.26 -6.30 -7.39
N ILE A 105 18.03 -6.58 -6.95
CA ILE A 105 17.01 -7.16 -7.83
C ILE A 105 16.56 -6.17 -8.88
N LEU A 106 16.22 -4.93 -8.51
CA LEU A 106 15.74 -3.94 -9.46
C LEU A 106 16.79 -3.61 -10.54
N ASN A 107 18.07 -3.48 -10.15
CA ASN A 107 19.18 -3.28 -11.08
C ASN A 107 19.52 -4.52 -11.92
N GLY A 108 18.96 -5.69 -11.61
CA GLY A 108 19.07 -6.90 -12.42
C GLY A 108 17.98 -7.06 -13.48
N ILE A 109 16.94 -6.20 -13.49
CA ILE A 109 15.81 -6.29 -14.42
C ILE A 109 16.19 -5.65 -15.75
N SER A 110 16.30 -6.38 -16.85
CA SER A 110 16.59 -5.78 -18.17
C SER A 110 15.40 -5.08 -18.82
N SER A 111 14.17 -5.38 -18.37
CA SER A 111 12.92 -4.82 -18.89
C SER A 111 12.79 -3.31 -18.63
N ASN A 112 11.88 -2.65 -19.35
CA ASN A 112 11.50 -1.27 -19.05
C ASN A 112 10.78 -1.20 -17.70
N LEU A 113 11.54 -0.85 -16.66
CA LEU A 113 11.10 -0.80 -15.28
C LEU A 113 10.54 0.59 -14.94
N THR A 114 9.33 0.62 -14.40
CA THR A 114 8.76 1.81 -13.75
C THR A 114 8.32 1.45 -12.34
N VAL A 115 8.75 2.25 -11.36
CA VAL A 115 8.46 2.05 -9.94
C VAL A 115 7.74 3.26 -9.40
N PHE A 116 6.53 3.06 -8.89
CA PHE A 116 5.82 4.06 -8.10
C PHE A 116 6.12 3.83 -6.61
N CYS A 117 6.68 4.84 -5.96
CA CYS A 117 6.86 4.89 -4.53
C CYS A 117 5.67 5.62 -3.90
N ARG A 118 5.13 5.06 -2.81
CA ARG A 118 3.96 5.65 -2.12
C ARG A 118 4.29 6.74 -1.11
N GLU A 119 5.59 7.02 -0.93
CA GLU A 119 6.12 8.03 -0.03
C GLU A 119 7.56 8.41 -0.39
N LYS A 120 8.02 9.54 0.16
CA LYS A 120 9.26 10.23 -0.25
C LYS A 120 10.55 9.50 0.12
N ILE A 121 10.56 8.73 1.20
CA ILE A 121 11.73 7.98 1.68
C ILE A 121 12.05 6.85 0.70
N SER A 122 11.07 6.06 0.26
CA SER A 122 11.29 5.04 -0.79
C SER A 122 11.71 5.65 -2.11
N ALA A 123 11.07 6.76 -2.53
CA ALA A 123 11.43 7.43 -3.78
C ALA A 123 12.90 7.90 -3.75
N LYS A 124 13.29 8.64 -2.70
CA LYS A 124 14.67 9.09 -2.52
C LYS A 124 15.67 7.93 -2.38
N PHE A 125 15.26 6.83 -1.76
CA PHE A 125 16.09 5.62 -1.66
C PHE A 125 16.40 5.04 -3.05
N LEU A 126 15.40 4.98 -3.94
CA LEU A 126 15.57 4.43 -5.30
C LEU A 126 16.28 5.39 -6.26
N GLU A 127 15.95 6.69 -6.23
CA GLU A 127 16.53 7.68 -7.16
C GLU A 127 18.05 7.71 -7.15
N ASN A 128 18.66 7.45 -6.00
CA ASN A 128 20.12 7.49 -5.84
C ASN A 128 20.81 6.15 -6.15
N ARG A 129 20.05 5.10 -6.48
CA ARG A 129 20.54 3.70 -6.45
C ARG A 129 20.10 2.84 -7.62
N LEU A 130 19.06 3.24 -8.35
CA LEU A 130 18.66 2.55 -9.57
C LEU A 130 19.60 2.90 -10.72
N ALA A 131 20.15 1.87 -11.36
CA ALA A 131 20.99 2.02 -12.54
C ALA A 131 20.16 2.38 -13.79
N HIS A 132 18.91 1.93 -13.84
CA HIS A 132 17.98 2.16 -14.93
C HIS A 132 16.53 2.02 -14.46
N GLY A 133 15.61 2.46 -15.31
CA GLY A 133 14.18 2.52 -15.00
C GLY A 133 13.75 3.90 -14.50
N LYS A 134 12.45 4.04 -14.30
CA LYS A 134 11.81 5.30 -13.88
C LYS A 134 11.27 5.17 -12.46
N VAL A 135 11.49 6.18 -11.64
CA VAL A 135 10.94 6.28 -10.29
C VAL A 135 9.97 7.45 -10.26
N TYR A 136 8.76 7.16 -9.81
CA TYR A 136 7.73 8.18 -9.60
C TYR A 136 7.25 8.14 -8.16
N LEU A 137 6.93 9.31 -7.62
CA LEU A 137 6.19 9.44 -6.38
C LEU A 137 4.69 9.55 -6.70
N TRP A 138 3.85 8.75 -6.06
CA TRP A 138 2.39 8.92 -6.11
C TRP A 138 1.69 8.31 -4.91
N HIS A 139 0.44 8.69 -4.64
CA HIS A 139 -0.31 8.17 -3.49
C HIS A 139 -0.56 6.66 -3.56
N ASP A 140 -0.72 6.03 -2.39
CA ASP A 140 -1.11 4.62 -2.25
C ASP A 140 -2.43 4.31 -2.99
N CYS A 141 -2.53 3.13 -3.62
CA CYS A 141 -3.74 2.73 -4.33
C CYS A 141 -4.99 2.64 -3.43
N ALA A 142 -4.84 2.47 -2.12
CA ALA A 142 -5.92 2.52 -1.14
C ALA A 142 -6.76 3.81 -1.21
N PHE A 143 -6.19 4.93 -1.67
CA PHE A 143 -6.92 6.19 -1.83
C PHE A 143 -7.90 6.22 -3.02
N TYR A 144 -7.91 5.20 -3.90
CA TYR A 144 -8.91 5.10 -4.96
C TYR A 144 -10.24 4.50 -4.49
N ASN A 145 -10.30 3.99 -3.25
CA ASN A 145 -11.57 3.59 -2.66
C ASN A 145 -12.47 4.81 -2.45
N LYS A 146 -13.77 4.62 -2.65
CA LYS A 146 -14.79 5.62 -2.36
C LYS A 146 -15.78 5.03 -1.37
N PHE A 147 -15.93 5.67 -0.22
CA PHE A 147 -16.91 5.30 0.78
C PHE A 147 -17.95 6.39 0.90
N SER A 148 -19.21 6.00 1.03
CA SER A 148 -20.30 6.93 1.32
C SER A 148 -20.08 7.56 2.69
N SER A 149 -20.27 8.87 2.76
CA SER A 149 -20.33 9.61 4.02
C SER A 149 -21.43 9.03 4.90
N VAL A 150 -21.12 8.87 6.17
CA VAL A 150 -22.07 8.43 7.20
C VAL A 150 -21.92 9.37 8.39
N PRO A 151 -22.96 9.54 9.23
CA PRO A 151 -22.83 10.22 10.51
C PRO A 151 -21.63 9.67 11.29
N LEU A 152 -21.03 10.53 12.12
CA LEU A 152 -20.05 10.06 13.08
C LEU A 152 -20.69 8.98 13.95
N GLY A 153 -19.93 7.91 14.17
CA GLY A 153 -20.31 6.91 15.15
C GLY A 153 -20.03 7.44 16.54
N GLU A 154 -19.96 6.54 17.53
CA GLU A 154 -19.68 6.93 18.91
C GLU A 154 -18.45 6.18 19.45
N GLY A 155 -17.73 6.84 20.35
CA GLY A 155 -16.60 6.25 21.06
C GLY A 155 -15.34 6.06 20.21
N THR A 156 -14.39 5.32 20.77
CA THR A 156 -13.05 5.12 20.20
C THR A 156 -12.77 3.66 19.91
N LEU A 157 -12.26 3.39 18.70
CA LEU A 157 -11.64 2.11 18.35
C LEU A 157 -10.13 2.20 18.52
N ASN A 158 -9.55 1.28 19.30
CA ASN A 158 -8.11 1.04 19.33
C ASN A 158 -7.81 -0.17 18.44
N ALA A 159 -7.08 0.05 17.34
CA ALA A 159 -6.73 -0.97 16.35
C ALA A 159 -5.22 -1.03 16.16
N PHE A 160 -4.50 -1.46 17.18
CA PHE A 160 -3.05 -1.54 17.21
C PHE A 160 -2.54 -2.94 16.91
N ARG A 161 -1.37 -3.00 16.26
CA ARG A 161 -0.62 -4.21 15.97
C ARG A 161 -0.31 -5.02 17.22
N LEU A 162 -0.40 -6.33 17.07
CA LEU A 162 0.09 -7.31 18.05
C LEU A 162 1.49 -7.84 17.71
N ASP A 163 2.04 -7.44 16.56
CA ASP A 163 3.30 -7.95 16.02
C ASP A 163 4.50 -7.03 16.28
N LYS A 164 5.70 -7.48 15.92
CA LYS A 164 6.98 -6.76 16.08
C LYS A 164 7.07 -5.41 15.35
N GLU A 165 6.11 -5.07 14.49
CA GLU A 165 6.07 -3.73 13.90
C GLU A 165 5.39 -2.71 14.82
N SER A 166 4.71 -3.15 15.88
CA SER A 166 4.22 -2.25 16.92
C SER A 166 5.38 -1.63 17.69
N LYS A 167 5.29 -0.33 17.97
CA LYS A 167 6.14 0.35 18.94
C LYS A 167 5.52 0.39 20.34
N LEU A 168 4.28 -0.09 20.49
CA LEU A 168 3.59 0.01 21.76
C LEU A 168 4.10 -1.05 22.73
N HIS A 169 4.58 -0.60 23.88
CA HIS A 169 4.96 -1.49 24.99
C HIS A 169 3.72 -2.04 25.72
N THR A 170 2.66 -1.23 25.83
CA THR A 170 1.40 -1.59 26.46
C THR A 170 0.24 -1.27 25.51
N LEU A 171 -0.62 -2.26 25.27
CA LEU A 171 -1.83 -2.10 24.47
C LEU A 171 -2.96 -1.56 25.34
N PRO A 172 -3.88 -0.73 24.80
CA PRO A 172 -5.12 -0.38 25.48
C PRO A 172 -5.93 -1.62 25.84
N LYS A 173 -6.64 -1.61 26.97
CA LYS A 173 -7.45 -2.75 27.45
C LYS A 173 -8.47 -3.24 26.40
N SER A 174 -8.97 -2.37 25.53
CA SER A 174 -9.93 -2.67 24.47
C SER A 174 -9.32 -2.60 23.06
N ASN A 175 -8.18 -3.25 22.84
CA ASN A 175 -7.54 -3.32 21.52
C ASN A 175 -8.17 -4.39 20.61
N ASN A 176 -8.38 -4.06 19.33
CA ASN A 176 -8.83 -5.00 18.30
C ASN A 176 -8.04 -4.80 17.00
N ASP A 177 -7.02 -5.63 16.77
CA ASP A 177 -6.25 -5.60 15.52
C ASP A 177 -7.05 -6.18 14.35
N LEU A 178 -7.90 -5.34 13.76
CA LEU A 178 -8.76 -5.71 12.63
C LEU A 178 -8.00 -6.22 11.42
N SER A 179 -6.71 -5.89 11.28
CA SER A 179 -5.93 -6.30 10.12
C SER A 179 -5.64 -7.80 10.12
N CYS A 180 -5.59 -8.44 11.29
CA CYS A 180 -5.33 -9.88 11.43
C CYS A 180 -6.55 -10.75 11.08
N ASP A 181 -7.76 -10.19 11.08
CA ASP A 181 -8.99 -10.90 10.68
C ASP A 181 -9.21 -10.81 9.16
N GLY A 182 -8.29 -11.36 8.37
CA GLY A 182 -8.48 -11.48 6.92
C GLY A 182 -7.21 -11.65 6.09
N TYR A 183 -7.41 -11.54 4.78
CA TYR A 183 -6.38 -11.70 3.75
C TYR A 183 -6.46 -10.55 2.75
N ALA A 184 -5.41 -10.37 1.95
CA ALA A 184 -5.16 -9.26 1.02
C ALA A 184 -6.20 -8.96 -0.08
N THR A 185 -7.24 -9.78 -0.24
CA THR A 185 -8.31 -9.63 -1.25
C THR A 185 -9.72 -9.80 -0.65
N LYS A 186 -9.84 -9.79 0.67
CA LYS A 186 -11.11 -9.93 1.38
C LYS A 186 -12.03 -8.74 1.08
N SER A 187 -13.34 -8.97 1.02
CA SER A 187 -14.33 -7.89 0.88
C SER A 187 -14.18 -6.86 2.01
N LEU A 188 -14.25 -5.57 1.69
CA LEU A 188 -14.10 -4.48 2.68
C LEU A 188 -15.34 -4.28 3.56
N ASN A 189 -16.48 -4.91 3.26
CA ASN A 189 -17.75 -4.65 3.96
C ASN A 189 -17.62 -4.79 5.48
N LYS A 190 -16.97 -5.86 5.97
CA LYS A 190 -16.78 -6.08 7.41
C LYS A 190 -15.91 -4.98 8.03
N LEU A 191 -14.75 -4.68 7.44
CA LEU A 191 -13.84 -3.65 7.93
C LEU A 191 -14.53 -2.28 7.99
N ILE A 192 -15.14 -1.87 6.88
CA ILE A 192 -15.80 -0.57 6.76
C ILE A 192 -16.98 -0.45 7.72
N ASN A 193 -17.79 -1.50 7.85
CA ASN A 193 -18.91 -1.49 8.81
C ASN A 193 -18.45 -1.41 10.27
N ILE A 194 -17.27 -1.96 10.61
CA ILE A 194 -16.70 -1.77 11.95
C ILE A 194 -16.23 -0.32 12.12
N LEU A 195 -15.42 0.21 11.19
CA LEU A 195 -14.91 1.59 11.28
C LEU A 195 -16.04 2.63 11.34
N ARG A 196 -17.17 2.38 10.66
CA ARG A 196 -18.34 3.27 10.66
C ARG A 196 -18.94 3.48 12.04
N LYS A 197 -18.86 2.51 12.95
CA LYS A 197 -19.49 2.55 14.28
C LYS A 197 -18.83 3.55 15.24
N TYR A 198 -17.59 3.96 14.95
CA TYR A 198 -16.79 4.78 15.86
C TYR A 198 -16.66 6.21 15.34
N GLU A 199 -16.43 7.12 16.29
CA GLU A 199 -16.07 8.52 16.02
C GLU A 199 -14.57 8.66 15.78
N GLN A 200 -13.78 8.08 16.69
CA GLN A 200 -12.33 8.15 16.70
C GLN A 200 -11.68 6.78 16.49
N ILE A 201 -10.62 6.74 15.69
CA ILE A 201 -9.81 5.55 15.41
C ILE A 201 -8.35 5.83 15.81
N ASN A 202 -7.84 5.05 16.75
CA ASN A 202 -6.44 5.05 17.15
C ASN A 202 -5.75 3.80 16.59
N THR A 203 -4.67 3.95 15.83
CA THR A 203 -4.05 2.81 15.15
C THR A 203 -2.60 3.05 14.75
N ASP A 204 -1.79 1.99 14.69
CA ASP A 204 -0.48 1.93 14.03
C ASP A 204 -0.52 1.07 12.73
N ARG A 205 -1.73 0.71 12.27
CA ARG A 205 -1.98 0.05 11.00
C ARG A 205 -2.32 1.10 9.94
N LEU A 206 -1.38 1.34 9.02
CA LEU A 206 -1.51 2.35 7.96
C LEU A 206 -2.85 2.30 7.20
N HIS A 207 -3.27 1.12 6.74
CA HIS A 207 -4.50 1.01 5.94
C HIS A 207 -5.78 1.12 6.77
N ILE A 208 -5.74 0.87 8.08
CA ILE A 208 -6.85 1.20 8.98
C ILE A 208 -6.99 2.73 9.05
N ALA A 209 -5.88 3.45 9.20
CA ALA A 209 -5.88 4.91 9.19
C ALA A 209 -6.37 5.49 7.86
N ILE A 210 -5.93 4.96 6.71
CA ILE A 210 -6.41 5.40 5.38
C ILE A 210 -7.91 5.15 5.25
N GLY A 211 -8.40 3.95 5.59
CA GLY A 211 -9.83 3.63 5.52
C GLY A 211 -10.68 4.54 6.41
N ALA A 212 -10.22 4.82 7.63
CA ALA A 212 -10.87 5.73 8.56
C ALA A 212 -10.86 7.19 8.08
N ALA A 213 -9.75 7.65 7.50
CA ALA A 213 -9.63 8.99 6.91
C ALA A 213 -10.61 9.18 5.75
N LEU A 214 -10.73 8.18 4.85
CA LEU A 214 -11.69 8.19 3.74
C LEU A 214 -13.16 8.15 4.21
N LEU A 215 -13.42 7.66 5.42
CA LEU A 215 -14.73 7.69 6.07
C LEU A 215 -15.00 8.98 6.86
N GLY A 216 -14.05 9.93 6.89
CA GLY A 216 -14.19 11.18 7.64
C GLY A 216 -14.09 11.03 9.16
N LYS A 217 -13.51 9.93 9.67
CA LYS A 217 -13.37 9.69 11.12
C LYS A 217 -12.25 10.52 11.72
N GLN A 218 -12.27 10.78 13.03
CA GLN A 218 -11.10 11.32 13.71
C GLN A 218 -10.04 10.20 13.80
N VAL A 219 -8.83 10.45 13.33
CA VAL A 219 -7.77 9.43 13.26
C VAL A 219 -6.54 9.90 14.01
N ARG A 220 -6.08 9.07 14.95
CA ARG A 220 -4.74 9.17 15.54
C ARG A 220 -3.89 8.05 14.99
N LEU A 221 -3.02 8.37 14.03
CA LEU A 221 -2.08 7.44 13.42
C LEU A 221 -0.77 7.45 14.20
N PHE A 222 -0.40 6.30 14.74
CA PHE A 222 0.81 6.12 15.53
C PHE A 222 1.99 5.66 14.68
N SER A 223 3.19 6.03 15.11
CA SER A 223 4.42 5.53 14.50
C SER A 223 4.55 4.00 14.66
N ASN A 224 5.09 3.33 13.64
CA ASN A 224 5.42 1.91 13.69
C ASN A 224 6.95 1.73 13.85
N SER A 225 7.41 0.48 13.93
CA SER A 225 8.83 0.13 14.16
C SER A 225 9.80 0.68 13.12
N TYR A 226 9.31 1.07 11.95
CA TYR A 226 10.08 1.73 10.90
C TYR A 226 9.32 2.93 10.33
N TYR A 227 9.91 3.70 9.42
CA TYR A 227 9.40 5.00 8.99
C TYR A 227 8.06 5.00 8.21
N LYS A 228 7.51 3.84 7.83
CA LYS A 228 6.37 3.73 6.87
C LYS A 228 5.18 4.60 7.25
N ASN A 229 4.68 4.51 8.49
CA ASN A 229 3.47 5.24 8.86
C ASN A 229 3.72 6.75 8.78
N LYS A 230 4.86 7.22 9.29
CA LYS A 230 5.25 8.64 9.24
C LYS A 230 5.40 9.12 7.80
N ALA A 231 6.11 8.38 6.98
CA ALA A 231 6.40 8.79 5.61
C ALA A 231 5.15 8.87 4.72
N VAL A 232 4.23 7.90 4.86
CA VAL A 232 2.94 7.96 4.15
C VAL A 232 2.04 9.04 4.76
N PHE A 233 2.09 9.27 6.07
CA PHE A 233 1.36 10.37 6.70
C PHE A 233 1.79 11.72 6.13
N ASP A 234 3.08 12.02 6.17
CA ASP A 234 3.63 13.30 5.73
C ASP A 234 3.33 13.60 4.25
N TYR A 235 3.28 12.56 3.41
CA TYR A 235 2.99 12.72 1.98
C TYR A 235 1.49 12.71 1.64
N SER A 236 0.71 11.80 2.24
CA SER A 236 -0.65 11.52 1.77
C SER A 236 -1.76 11.85 2.77
N LEU A 237 -1.51 11.71 4.08
CA LEU A 237 -2.57 11.87 5.09
C LEU A 237 -2.57 13.23 5.80
N LYS A 238 -1.44 13.94 5.84
CA LYS A 238 -1.33 15.25 6.52
C LYS A 238 -2.31 16.30 5.99
N LYS A 239 -2.79 16.14 4.75
CA LYS A 239 -3.81 17.01 4.13
C LYS A 239 -5.23 16.78 4.66
N PHE A 240 -5.47 15.67 5.35
CA PHE A 240 -6.77 15.37 5.96
C PHE A 240 -6.83 16.02 7.35
N PRO A 241 -7.72 17.00 7.58
CA PRO A 241 -7.75 17.77 8.83
C PRO A 241 -8.13 16.92 10.05
N ASN A 242 -8.80 15.79 9.82
CA ASN A 242 -9.23 14.81 10.80
C ASN A 242 -8.17 13.74 11.11
N VAL A 243 -6.94 13.86 10.58
CA VAL A 243 -5.87 12.86 10.79
C VAL A 243 -4.67 13.50 11.48
N HIS A 244 -4.34 12.99 12.66
CA HIS A 244 -3.23 13.44 13.49
C HIS A 244 -2.19 12.33 13.63
N PHE A 245 -0.92 12.67 13.46
CA PHE A 245 0.18 11.73 13.68
C PHE A 245 0.67 11.82 15.12
N VAL A 246 0.88 10.67 15.77
CA VAL A 246 1.35 10.57 17.15
C VAL A 246 2.67 9.81 17.16
N GLU A 247 3.72 10.48 17.61
CA GLU A 247 5.09 9.95 17.58
C GLU A 247 5.35 8.97 18.73
N ASN A 248 4.98 9.34 19.96
CA ASN A 248 5.08 8.55 21.19
C ASN A 248 3.78 8.63 22.02
N LEU A 249 3.45 7.55 22.76
CA LEU A 249 2.24 7.46 23.60
C LEU A 249 2.34 8.17 24.95
N ASP A 250 3.49 8.71 25.34
CA ASP A 250 3.76 9.28 26.68
C ASP A 250 3.06 10.63 26.96
N SER A 251 2.03 10.97 26.18
CA SER A 251 1.21 12.16 26.35
C SER A 251 -0.28 11.80 26.32
N GLN A 252 -0.67 10.92 27.24
CA GLN A 252 -2.04 10.84 27.76
C GLN A 252 -2.00 11.06 29.26
#